data_AF-A0A356WHM3-F1
#
_entry.id   AF-A0A356WHM3-F1
#
_cell.length_a   1.000
_cell.length_b   1.000
_cell.length_c   1.000
_cell.angle_alpha   90.00
_cell.angle_beta   90.00
_cell.angle_gamma   90.00
#
_symmetry.space_group_name_H-M   'P 1'
#
loop_
_entity.id
_entity.type
_entity.pdbx_description
1 polymer ?
#
loop_
_entity_poly.entity_id
_entity_poly.type
_entity_poly.pdbx_seq_one_letter_code
_entity_poly.pdbx_strand_id
1 'polypeptide(L)'
;MVISPSALKRFFIGKPIASSEDAHHRLSKKVALPVFSSDAISSTAYATEEILIVFLSLAAVGMTAFEYLIPISILVILLLTIVVSSYRQTIHAYPTGGGSYTVARENLGQVPSLIAGASLLVDYILTVAVSVAAGVAAIISAFQSLAPYRVELCIGFIVIVTLANLRGIKESGALFAPPTYLYV
;
A
#
# COMPACT_ATOMS: atom_id res chain seq x y z
N MET A 1 9.78 40.18 0.89
CA MET A 1 8.55 39.56 0.38
C MET A 1 8.19 38.42 1.32
N VAL A 2 7.37 38.70 2.33
CA VAL A 2 7.04 37.74 3.40
C VAL A 2 5.89 36.87 2.89
N ILE A 3 6.18 35.61 2.59
CA ILE A 3 5.14 34.65 2.20
C ILE A 3 4.26 34.41 3.42
N SER A 4 3.00 34.87 3.35
CA SER A 4 2.01 34.57 4.40
C SER A 4 1.84 33.04 4.52
N PRO A 5 1.86 32.48 5.74
CA PRO A 5 1.72 31.04 5.96
C PRO A 5 0.47 30.44 5.29
N SER A 6 -0.58 31.24 5.04
CA SER A 6 -1.78 30.78 4.34
C SER A 6 -1.57 30.54 2.84
N ALA A 7 -0.70 31.32 2.17
CA ALA A 7 -0.42 31.17 0.75
C ALA A 7 0.48 29.96 0.48
N LEU A 8 1.48 29.75 1.33
CA LEU A 8 2.34 28.57 1.28
C LEU A 8 1.54 27.29 1.58
N LYS A 9 0.68 27.33 2.62
CA LYS A 9 -0.23 26.23 2.95
C LYS A 9 -1.20 25.94 1.80
N ARG A 10 -1.75 26.96 1.14
CA ARG A 10 -2.69 26.79 0.01
C ARG A 10 -2.01 26.29 -1.27
N PHE A 11 -0.72 26.59 -1.46
CA PHE A 11 0.08 26.07 -2.58
C PHE A 11 0.43 24.57 -2.42
N PHE A 12 0.70 24.13 -1.19
CA PHE A 12 1.03 22.73 -0.89
C PHE A 12 -0.19 21.84 -0.63
N ILE A 13 -1.23 22.35 0.04
CA ILE A 13 -2.43 21.59 0.46
C ILE A 13 -3.62 21.80 -0.49
N GLY A 14 -3.55 22.75 -1.43
CA GLY A 14 -4.68 23.04 -2.32
C GLY A 14 -5.86 23.71 -1.60
N LYS A 15 -7.03 23.71 -2.25
CA LYS A 15 -8.26 24.25 -1.68
C LYS A 15 -8.91 23.17 -0.79
N PRO A 16 -9.40 23.52 0.41
CA PRO A 16 -10.12 22.55 1.25
C PRO A 16 -11.36 22.06 0.51
N ILE A 17 -11.50 20.73 0.44
CA ILE A 17 -12.69 20.07 -0.11
C ILE A 17 -13.74 20.08 1.00
N ALA A 18 -14.94 20.56 0.68
CA ALA A 18 -16.02 20.65 1.66
C ALA A 18 -16.57 19.25 1.96
N SER A 19 -16.70 18.87 3.24
CA SER A 19 -17.27 17.57 3.66
C SER A 19 -18.70 17.32 3.15
N SER A 20 -19.37 18.33 2.61
CA SER A 20 -20.66 18.22 1.93
C SER A 20 -20.60 17.57 0.54
N GLU A 21 -19.42 17.41 -0.06
CA GLU A 21 -19.23 16.81 -1.40
C GLU A 21 -18.83 15.31 -1.34
N ASP A 22 -18.45 14.82 -0.16
CA ASP A 22 -17.87 13.49 0.09
C ASP A 22 -18.88 12.34 -0.17
N ALA A 23 -20.18 12.59 0.05
CA ALA A 23 -21.24 11.59 -0.13
C ALA A 23 -21.53 11.25 -1.62
N HIS A 24 -21.14 12.12 -2.55
CA HIS A 24 -21.43 11.96 -3.98
C HIS A 24 -20.29 11.32 -4.78
N HIS A 25 -19.11 11.13 -4.20
CA HIS A 25 -17.93 10.56 -4.86
C HIS A 25 -17.78 9.04 -4.63
N ARG A 26 -18.84 8.27 -4.84
CA ARG A 26 -18.68 6.80 -4.93
C ARG A 26 -17.90 6.47 -6.19
N LEU A 27 -16.62 6.10 -6.04
CA LEU A 27 -15.78 5.65 -7.14
C LEU A 27 -16.48 4.51 -7.89
N SER A 28 -16.59 4.64 -9.22
CA SER A 28 -17.13 3.56 -10.05
C SER A 28 -16.29 2.29 -9.86
N LYS A 29 -16.89 1.10 -9.97
CA LYS A 29 -16.19 -0.18 -9.75
C LYS A 29 -14.89 -0.31 -10.57
N LYS A 30 -14.87 0.27 -11.79
CA LYS A 30 -13.71 0.28 -12.70
C LYS A 30 -12.55 1.13 -12.19
N VAL A 31 -12.82 2.14 -11.36
CA VAL A 31 -11.79 2.99 -10.75
C VAL A 31 -11.47 2.51 -9.33
N ALA A 32 -12.50 2.09 -8.58
CA ALA A 32 -12.34 1.57 -7.23
C ALA A 32 -11.46 0.31 -7.21
N LEU A 33 -11.68 -0.65 -8.10
CA LEU A 33 -10.92 -1.90 -8.14
C LEU A 33 -9.41 -1.66 -8.21
N PRO A 34 -8.84 -0.99 -9.24
CA PRO A 34 -7.40 -0.78 -9.33
C PRO A 34 -6.83 0.09 -8.21
N VAL A 35 -7.62 1.05 -7.69
CA VAL A 35 -7.18 1.89 -6.57
C VAL A 35 -7.05 1.07 -5.29
N PHE A 36 -8.04 0.23 -4.96
CA PHE A 36 -8.03 -0.60 -3.74
C PHE A 36 -7.20 -1.88 -3.88
N SER A 37 -6.98 -2.39 -5.10
CA SER A 37 -6.13 -3.56 -5.35
C SER A 37 -4.66 -3.21 -5.52
N SER A 38 -4.30 -1.93 -5.58
CA SER A 38 -2.93 -1.47 -5.84
C SER A 38 -1.91 -2.05 -4.87
N ASP A 39 -2.26 -2.16 -3.59
CA ASP A 39 -1.39 -2.73 -2.55
C ASP A 39 -1.06 -4.21 -2.82
N ALA A 40 -2.10 -5.03 -3.08
CA ALA A 40 -1.95 -6.44 -3.42
C ALA A 40 -1.18 -6.65 -4.73
N ILE A 41 -1.43 -5.81 -5.74
CA ILE A 41 -0.71 -5.84 -7.01
C ILE A 41 0.77 -5.47 -6.80
N SER A 42 1.05 -4.41 -6.04
CA SER A 42 2.43 -3.99 -5.75
C SER A 42 3.22 -5.06 -4.99
N SER A 43 2.56 -5.82 -4.10
CA SER A 43 3.18 -6.95 -3.39
C SER A 43 3.74 -8.02 -4.33
N THR A 44 3.12 -8.22 -5.50
CA THR A 44 3.64 -9.19 -6.50
C THR A 44 4.97 -8.77 -7.13
N ALA A 45 5.28 -7.47 -7.12
CA ALA A 45 6.47 -6.93 -7.76
C ALA A 45 7.73 -7.08 -6.90
N TYR A 46 7.60 -7.15 -5.57
CA TYR A 46 8.74 -7.24 -4.65
C TYR A 46 8.78 -8.53 -3.83
N ALA A 47 7.64 -9.13 -3.47
CA ALA A 47 7.62 -10.21 -2.49
C ALA A 47 8.32 -11.48 -2.99
N THR A 48 8.25 -11.78 -4.29
CA THR A 48 8.89 -12.96 -4.89
C THR A 48 10.42 -12.88 -4.82
N GLU A 49 10.98 -11.70 -5.11
CA GLU A 49 12.42 -11.45 -5.03
C GLU A 49 12.91 -11.49 -3.58
N GLU A 50 12.19 -10.84 -2.65
CA GLU A 50 12.56 -10.82 -1.23
C GLU A 50 12.55 -12.22 -0.60
N ILE A 51 11.57 -13.07 -0.95
CA ILE A 51 11.57 -14.48 -0.52
C ILE A 51 12.84 -15.19 -1.00
N LEU A 52 13.23 -14.99 -2.26
CA LEU A 52 14.43 -15.60 -2.81
C LEU A 52 15.71 -15.09 -2.15
N ILE A 53 15.82 -13.79 -1.90
CA ILE A 53 16.98 -13.20 -1.20
C ILE A 53 17.12 -13.85 0.18
N VAL A 54 16.04 -13.92 0.96
CA VAL A 54 16.07 -14.52 2.30
C VAL A 54 16.50 -15.98 2.27
N PHE A 55 15.94 -16.79 1.36
CA PHE A 55 16.30 -18.21 1.27
C PHE A 55 17.74 -18.43 0.76
N LEU A 56 18.20 -17.59 -0.17
CA LEU A 56 19.54 -17.67 -0.72
C LEU A 56 20.60 -17.22 0.30
N SER A 57 20.33 -16.14 1.05
CA SER A 57 21.32 -15.49 1.92
C SER A 57 21.25 -15.94 3.39
N LEU A 58 20.05 -16.04 3.97
CA LEU A 58 19.87 -16.25 5.42
C LEU A 58 19.67 -17.72 5.79
N ALA A 59 18.96 -18.47 4.95
CA ALA A 59 18.70 -19.88 5.22
C ALA A 59 19.88 -20.79 4.84
N ALA A 60 20.93 -20.25 4.21
CA ALA A 60 22.10 -20.98 3.69
C ALA A 60 21.73 -22.16 2.74
N VAL A 61 20.54 -22.11 2.14
CA VAL A 61 20.01 -23.17 1.28
C VAL A 61 20.68 -23.12 -0.10
N GLY A 62 21.22 -21.97 -0.52
CA GLY A 62 21.89 -21.85 -1.81
C GLY A 62 20.93 -22.10 -2.97
N MET A 63 21.38 -22.78 -4.03
CA MET A 63 20.55 -23.01 -5.22
C MET A 63 19.37 -23.97 -4.99
N THR A 64 19.31 -24.73 -3.89
CA THR A 64 18.13 -25.57 -3.61
C THR A 64 16.94 -24.75 -3.14
N ALA A 65 17.09 -23.43 -2.91
CA ALA A 65 16.00 -22.50 -2.60
C ALA A 65 14.95 -22.47 -3.72
N PHE A 66 15.37 -22.62 -4.98
CA PHE A 66 14.47 -22.62 -6.14
C PHE A 66 13.51 -23.82 -6.14
N GLU A 67 13.86 -24.93 -5.49
CA GLU A 67 12.97 -26.10 -5.38
C GLU A 67 11.79 -25.83 -4.44
N TYR A 68 11.96 -24.93 -3.47
CA TYR A 68 10.93 -24.57 -2.50
C TYR A 68 9.96 -23.48 -2.99
N LEU A 69 10.26 -22.80 -4.10
CA LEU A 69 9.41 -21.72 -4.65
C LEU A 69 7.98 -22.20 -4.93
N ILE A 70 7.83 -23.35 -5.59
CA ILE A 70 6.51 -23.88 -5.97
C ILE A 70 5.72 -24.30 -4.71
N PRO A 71 6.26 -25.12 -3.79
CA PRO A 71 5.59 -25.44 -2.53
C PRO A 71 5.17 -24.21 -1.71
N ILE A 72 6.04 -23.21 -1.58
CA ILE A 72 5.75 -21.99 -0.84
C ILE A 72 4.62 -21.20 -1.53
N SER A 73 4.66 -21.09 -2.87
CA SER A 73 3.61 -20.40 -3.63
C SER A 73 2.24 -21.05 -3.43
N ILE A 74 2.17 -22.38 -3.41
CA ILE A 74 0.94 -23.12 -3.12
C ILE A 74 0.44 -22.80 -1.70
N LEU A 75 1.33 -22.76 -0.72
CA LEU A 75 0.99 -22.42 0.66
C LEU A 75 0.46 -20.98 0.77
N VAL A 76 1.07 -20.03 0.06
CA VAL A 76 0.61 -18.64 0.01
C VAL A 76 -0.78 -18.54 -0.63
N ILE A 77 -1.05 -19.25 -1.74
CA ILE A 77 -2.37 -19.29 -2.37
C ILE A 77 -3.43 -19.85 -1.41
N LEU A 78 -3.10 -20.92 -0.68
CA LEU A 78 -3.99 -21.51 0.31
C LEU A 78 -4.27 -20.51 1.46
N LEU A 79 -3.24 -19.83 1.96
CA LEU A 79 -3.38 -18.80 2.98
C LEU A 79 -4.27 -17.64 2.49
N LEU A 80 -4.03 -17.13 1.28
CA LEU A 80 -4.85 -16.08 0.68
C LEU A 80 -6.31 -16.51 0.52
N THR A 81 -6.56 -17.77 0.15
CA THR A 81 -7.93 -18.32 0.07
C THR A 81 -8.65 -18.27 1.42
N ILE A 82 -7.94 -18.59 2.51
CA ILE A 82 -8.46 -18.50 3.88
C ILE A 82 -8.75 -17.03 4.22
N VAL A 83 -7.79 -16.13 3.99
CA VAL A 83 -7.93 -14.70 4.28
C VAL A 83 -9.10 -14.08 3.53
N VAL A 84 -9.21 -14.34 2.23
CA VAL A 84 -10.32 -13.84 1.39
C VAL A 84 -11.66 -14.37 1.92
N SER A 85 -11.74 -15.65 2.26
CA SER A 85 -12.96 -16.24 2.82
C SER A 85 -13.34 -15.60 4.16
N SER A 86 -12.37 -15.36 5.04
CA SER A 86 -12.56 -14.67 6.32
C SER A 86 -13.05 -13.24 6.12
N TYR A 87 -12.40 -12.45 5.26
CA TYR A 87 -12.82 -11.08 4.95
C TYR A 87 -14.20 -11.02 4.33
N ARG A 88 -14.57 -11.98 3.47
CA ARG A 88 -15.95 -12.06 2.95
C ARG A 88 -16.95 -12.23 4.09
N GLN A 89 -16.69 -13.12 5.05
CA GLN A 89 -17.57 -13.32 6.21
C GLN A 89 -17.66 -12.04 7.06
N THR A 90 -16.52 -11.40 7.36
CA THR A 90 -16.47 -10.15 8.12
C THR A 90 -17.26 -9.04 7.44
N ILE A 91 -17.11 -8.85 6.12
CA ILE A 91 -17.85 -7.82 5.36
C ILE A 91 -19.36 -8.05 5.43
N HIS A 92 -19.82 -9.30 5.39
CA HIS A 92 -21.26 -9.61 5.51
C HIS A 92 -21.78 -9.39 6.94
N ALA A 93 -20.96 -9.69 7.96
CA ALA A 93 -21.30 -9.46 9.36
C ALA A 93 -21.26 -7.97 9.76
N TYR A 94 -20.44 -7.17 9.08
CA TYR A 94 -20.21 -5.74 9.35
C TYR A 94 -20.55 -4.86 8.14
N PRO A 95 -21.83 -4.78 7.72
CA PRO A 95 -22.25 -4.08 6.49
C PRO A 95 -22.09 -2.55 6.55
N THR A 96 -22.03 -1.97 7.75
CA THR A 96 -21.74 -0.55 7.98
C THR A 96 -20.25 -0.21 7.85
N GLY A 97 -19.40 -1.21 7.62
CA GLY A 97 -17.94 -1.06 7.60
C GLY A 97 -17.37 -1.20 9.01
N GLY A 98 -16.54 -2.24 9.21
CA GLY A 98 -15.80 -2.46 10.43
C GLY A 98 -14.40 -2.92 10.08
N GLY A 99 -13.41 -2.03 10.21
CA GLY A 99 -12.00 -2.41 10.10
C GLY A 99 -11.57 -3.32 11.26
N SER A 100 -10.36 -3.85 11.19
CA SER A 100 -9.83 -4.78 12.20
C SER A 100 -9.93 -4.24 13.64
N TYR A 101 -9.84 -2.93 13.83
CA TYR A 101 -10.08 -2.27 15.11
C TYR A 101 -11.51 -2.46 15.64
N THR A 102 -12.53 -2.18 14.82
CA THR A 102 -13.95 -2.28 15.22
C THR A 102 -14.31 -3.72 15.56
N VAL A 103 -13.90 -4.65 14.70
CA VAL A 103 -14.14 -6.09 14.90
C VAL A 103 -13.48 -6.57 16.19
N ALA A 104 -12.22 -6.20 16.43
CA ALA A 104 -11.52 -6.56 17.66
C ALA A 104 -12.15 -5.90 18.91
N ARG A 105 -12.63 -4.66 18.80
CA ARG A 105 -13.24 -3.94 19.93
C ARG A 105 -14.51 -4.60 20.42
N GLU A 106 -15.37 -5.00 19.50
CA GLU A 106 -16.65 -5.61 19.82
C GLU A 106 -16.53 -7.06 20.31
N ASN A 107 -15.53 -7.82 19.81
CA ASN A 107 -15.42 -9.25 20.11
C ASN A 107 -14.39 -9.58 21.20
N LEU A 108 -13.33 -8.77 21.35
CA LEU A 108 -12.19 -9.06 22.24
C LEU A 108 -11.94 -7.97 23.28
N GLY A 109 -12.66 -6.84 23.19
CA GLY A 109 -12.56 -5.73 24.12
C GLY A 109 -11.44 -4.73 23.78
N GLN A 110 -11.14 -3.87 24.76
CA GLN A 110 -10.34 -2.66 24.51
C GLN A 110 -8.87 -2.95 24.19
N VAL A 111 -8.17 -3.74 24.99
CA VAL A 111 -6.72 -3.94 24.81
C VAL A 111 -6.39 -4.60 23.47
N PRO A 112 -7.03 -5.70 23.06
CA PRO A 112 -6.77 -6.31 21.74
C PRO A 112 -7.11 -5.38 20.58
N SER A 113 -8.17 -4.56 20.71
CA SER A 113 -8.51 -3.58 19.68
C SER A 113 -7.44 -2.51 19.51
N LEU A 114 -6.83 -2.03 20.61
CA LEU A 114 -5.76 -1.04 20.53
C LEU A 114 -4.51 -1.61 19.86
N ILE A 115 -4.18 -2.89 20.12
CA ILE A 115 -3.11 -3.59 19.41
C ILE A 115 -3.42 -3.64 17.92
N ALA A 116 -4.65 -4.04 17.53
CA ALA A 116 -5.06 -4.06 16.13
C ALA A 116 -4.94 -2.68 15.47
N GLY A 117 -5.35 -1.61 16.16
CA GLY A 117 -5.22 -0.23 15.67
C GLY A 117 -3.76 0.21 15.52
N ALA A 118 -2.92 -0.09 16.51
CA ALA A 118 -1.48 0.23 16.45
C ALA A 118 -0.79 -0.53 15.31
N SER A 119 -1.09 -1.82 15.13
CA SER A 119 -0.58 -2.61 14.02
C SER A 119 -0.97 -2.03 12.66
N LEU A 120 -2.22 -1.56 12.49
CA LEU A 120 -2.65 -0.92 11.25
C LEU A 120 -1.89 0.37 10.94
N LEU A 121 -1.55 1.17 11.95
CA LEU A 121 -0.74 2.39 11.75
C LEU A 121 0.68 2.05 11.31
N VAL A 122 1.29 1.03 11.91
CA VAL A 122 2.61 0.54 11.52
C VAL A 122 2.56 -0.03 10.10
N ASP A 123 1.54 -0.83 9.79
CA ASP A 123 1.29 -1.39 8.45
C ASP A 123 1.26 -0.28 7.40
N TYR A 124 0.46 0.77 7.59
CA TYR A 124 0.40 1.89 6.65
C TYR A 124 1.74 2.61 6.43
N ILE A 125 2.56 2.76 7.48
CA ILE A 125 3.89 3.37 7.36
C ILE A 125 4.80 2.44 6.55
N LEU A 126 4.79 1.15 6.86
CA LEU A 126 5.64 0.16 6.21
C LEU A 126 5.24 -0.06 4.75
N THR A 127 3.95 -0.11 4.42
CA THR A 127 3.47 -0.21 3.03
C THR A 127 4.05 0.91 2.17
N VAL A 128 3.94 2.16 2.62
CA VAL A 128 4.50 3.30 1.85
C VAL A 128 6.02 3.17 1.72
N ALA A 129 6.71 2.83 2.80
CA ALA A 129 8.17 2.71 2.80
C ALA A 129 8.65 1.60 1.86
N VAL A 130 8.08 0.40 1.95
CA VAL A 130 8.45 -0.78 1.16
C VAL A 130 8.09 -0.59 -0.29
N SER A 131 6.88 -0.12 -0.62
CA SER A 131 6.48 0.09 -2.02
C SER A 131 7.36 1.13 -2.72
N VAL A 132 7.73 2.22 -2.04
CA VAL A 132 8.64 3.21 -2.63
C VAL A 132 10.05 2.65 -2.77
N ALA A 133 10.57 1.94 -1.78
CA ALA A 133 11.89 1.33 -1.84
C ALA A 133 12.01 0.32 -2.99
N ALA A 134 11.01 -0.55 -3.14
CA ALA A 134 10.92 -1.50 -4.25
C ALA A 134 10.81 -0.79 -5.61
N GLY A 135 9.99 0.26 -5.70
CA GLY A 135 9.88 1.07 -6.93
C GLY A 135 11.20 1.73 -7.32
N VAL A 136 11.94 2.29 -6.36
CA VAL A 136 13.28 2.87 -6.61
C VAL A 136 14.29 1.79 -6.98
N ALA A 137 14.23 0.61 -6.37
CA ALA A 137 15.08 -0.52 -6.75
C ALA A 137 14.86 -0.93 -8.21
N ALA A 138 13.60 -0.99 -8.66
CA ALA A 138 13.26 -1.26 -10.06
C ALA A 138 13.79 -0.17 -11.02
N ILE A 139 13.77 1.11 -10.62
CA ILE A 139 14.36 2.19 -11.42
C ILE A 139 15.88 2.07 -11.50
N ILE A 140 16.54 1.79 -10.37
CA ILE A 140 18.00 1.61 -10.32
C ILE A 140 18.43 0.40 -11.15
N SER A 141 17.62 -0.66 -11.21
CA SER A 141 17.93 -1.84 -12.04
C SER A 141 18.09 -1.46 -13.51
N ALA A 142 17.22 -0.56 -14.01
CA ALA A 142 17.30 -0.01 -15.36
C ALA A 142 18.39 1.07 -15.54
N PHE A 143 18.62 1.89 -14.51
CA PHE A 143 19.57 3.01 -14.54
C PHE A 143 20.56 2.95 -13.37
N GLN A 144 21.59 2.12 -13.52
CA GLN A 144 22.58 1.83 -12.48
C GLN A 144 23.33 3.08 -11.96
N SER A 145 23.46 4.13 -12.77
CA SER A 145 24.09 5.40 -12.36
C SER A 145 23.35 6.11 -11.21
N LEU A 146 22.09 5.76 -10.96
CA LEU A 146 21.28 6.31 -9.87
C LEU A 146 21.50 5.61 -8.53
N ALA A 147 22.23 4.49 -8.49
CA ALA A 147 22.44 3.71 -7.27
C ALA A 147 22.98 4.50 -6.06
N PRO A 148 23.90 5.47 -6.22
CA PRO A 148 24.37 6.29 -5.10
C PRO A 148 23.30 7.17 -4.46
N TYR A 149 22.24 7.52 -5.20
CA TYR A 149 21.17 8.42 -4.77
C TYR A 149 19.91 7.68 -4.29
N ARG A 150 20.03 6.39 -3.95
CA ARG A 150 18.88 5.53 -3.62
C ARG A 150 18.00 6.14 -2.52
N VAL A 151 18.60 6.64 -1.46
CA VAL A 151 17.86 7.17 -0.30
C VAL A 151 17.18 8.49 -0.66
N GLU A 152 17.88 9.37 -1.37
CA GLU A 152 17.39 10.66 -1.84
C GLU A 152 16.21 10.48 -2.79
N LEU A 153 16.28 9.49 -3.69
CA LEU A 153 15.18 9.13 -4.58
C LEU A 153 13.96 8.63 -3.81
N CYS A 154 14.15 7.73 -2.83
CA CYS A 154 13.04 7.26 -1.99
C CYS A 154 12.35 8.41 -1.26
N ILE A 155 13.12 9.27 -0.59
CA ILE A 155 12.59 10.44 0.13
C ILE A 155 11.89 11.40 -0.86
N GLY A 156 12.49 11.63 -2.02
CA GLY A 156 11.91 12.46 -3.08
C GLY A 156 10.56 11.96 -3.55
N PHE A 157 10.43 10.66 -3.83
CA PHE A 157 9.15 10.04 -4.21
C PHE A 157 8.11 10.10 -3.09
N ILE A 158 8.50 9.84 -1.83
CA ILE A 158 7.59 9.99 -0.68
C ILE A 158 7.06 11.42 -0.63
N VAL A 159 7.93 12.43 -0.73
CA VAL A 159 7.51 13.84 -0.74
C VAL A 159 6.56 14.13 -1.89
N ILE A 160 6.85 13.66 -3.11
CA ILE A 160 5.98 13.85 -4.27
C ILE A 160 4.60 13.23 -4.01
N VAL A 161 4.54 12.00 -3.52
CA VAL A 161 3.28 11.30 -3.21
C VAL A 161 2.54 12.01 -2.08
N THR A 162 3.23 12.48 -1.04
CA THR A 162 2.63 13.30 0.02
C THR A 162 2.02 14.57 -0.54
N LEU A 163 2.73 15.32 -1.39
CA LEU A 163 2.21 16.53 -2.00
C LEU A 163 1.02 16.25 -2.94
N ALA A 164 1.07 15.16 -3.70
CA ALA A 164 -0.03 14.72 -4.53
C ALA A 164 -1.28 14.39 -3.70
N ASN A 165 -1.11 13.66 -2.58
CA ASN A 165 -2.19 13.33 -1.67
C ASN A 165 -2.77 14.58 -0.98
N LEU A 166 -1.91 15.50 -0.54
CA LEU A 166 -2.35 16.77 0.06
C LEU A 166 -3.13 17.64 -0.93
N ARG A 167 -2.84 17.56 -2.23
CA ARG A 167 -3.57 18.27 -3.29
C ARG A 167 -4.89 17.59 -3.71
N GLY A 168 -5.24 16.46 -3.11
CA GLY A 168 -6.49 15.74 -3.42
C GLY A 168 -6.44 14.92 -4.71
N ILE A 169 -5.25 14.63 -5.26
CA ILE A 169 -5.12 13.83 -6.51
C ILE A 169 -5.70 12.41 -6.31
N LYS A 170 -5.65 11.88 -5.08
CA LYS A 170 -6.18 10.56 -4.72
C LYS A 170 -7.70 10.46 -4.86
N GLU A 171 -8.44 11.55 -4.63
CA GLU A 171 -9.90 11.58 -4.81
C GLU A 171 -10.32 11.49 -6.28
N SER A 172 -9.44 11.84 -7.21
CA SER A 172 -9.77 11.78 -8.63
C SER A 172 -9.80 10.35 -9.15
N GLY A 173 -9.07 9.39 -8.53
CA GLY A 173 -9.02 7.94 -8.84
C GLY A 173 -8.59 7.53 -10.26
N ALA A 174 -9.02 8.29 -11.27
CA ALA A 174 -8.83 8.09 -12.69
C ALA A 174 -7.39 8.22 -13.15
N LEU A 175 -6.55 8.98 -12.45
CA LEU A 175 -5.13 9.11 -12.80
C LEU A 175 -4.34 7.84 -12.41
N PHE A 176 -4.79 7.11 -11.40
CA PHE A 176 -4.11 5.93 -10.86
C PHE A 176 -4.58 4.61 -11.48
N ALA A 177 -5.75 4.59 -12.13
CA ALA A 177 -6.30 3.37 -12.73
C ALA A 177 -5.53 2.87 -13.98
N PRO A 178 -5.11 3.71 -14.95
CA PRO A 178 -4.47 3.23 -16.18
C PRO A 178 -3.14 2.49 -15.95
N PRO A 179 -2.20 2.97 -15.11
CA PRO A 179 -0.96 2.24 -14.84
C PRO A 179 -1.21 0.86 -14.24
N THR A 180 -2.17 0.74 -13.33
CA THR A 180 -2.54 -0.54 -12.72
C THR A 180 -3.09 -1.53 -13.74
N TYR A 181 -3.90 -1.06 -14.69
CA TYR A 181 -4.40 -1.91 -15.77
C TYR A 181 -3.32 -2.29 -16.80
N LEU A 182 -2.30 -1.46 -16.99
CA LEU A 182 -1.17 -1.79 -17.87
C LEU A 182 -0.19 -2.78 -17.23
N TYR A 183 -0.13 -2.83 -15.90
CA TYR A 183 0.73 -3.76 -15.16
C TYR A 183 0.21 -5.21 -15.21
N VAL A 184 -1.13 -5.39 -15.17
CA VAL A 184 -1.81 -6.70 -15.23
C VAL A 184 -1.90 -7.19 -16.67
#